data_AF-A0A1A8M3C5-F1
#
_entry.id   AF-A0A1A8M3C5-F1
#
_cell.length_a   1.000
_cell.length_b   1.000
_cell.length_c   1.000
_cell.angle_alpha   90.00
_cell.angle_beta   90.00
_cell.angle_gamma   90.00
#
_symmetry.space_group_name_H-M   'P 1'
#
loop_
_entity.id
_entity.type
_entity.pdbx_description
1 polymer ?
#
loop_
_entity_poly.entity_id
_entity_poly.type
_entity_poly.pdbx_seq_one_letter_code
_entity_poly.pdbx_strand_id
1 'polypeptide(L)'
;MLASCIRAASVRTLVARFCCALVLVVSVGLGSELRVRVRLSDGLVTEEVLEADSERDSISLEFKQGDGTLITFLADFKQEVKIFRALILGELERGQNQYQALCFILRLSRNEIIPSESMARLRQKNPQSIRLAEERRGLEQLTMTTVANLSRAWQLSSHIRNMCSEAQEAIYTRDADVKYWLV
;
A
#
# COMPACT_ATOMS: atom_id res chain seq x y z
N MET A 1 4.20 -68.22 20.77
CA MET A 1 4.63 -67.56 19.52
C MET A 1 3.52 -66.62 19.08
N LEU A 2 3.76 -65.32 19.08
CA LEU A 2 3.09 -64.31 18.24
C LEU A 2 3.85 -62.99 18.49
N ALA A 3 4.75 -62.69 17.57
CA ALA A 3 5.63 -61.54 17.62
C ALA A 3 4.87 -60.27 17.25
N SER A 4 5.10 -59.21 18.03
CA SER A 4 4.76 -57.83 17.71
C SER A 4 5.33 -57.42 16.34
N CYS A 5 4.48 -56.94 15.44
CA CYS A 5 4.91 -56.15 14.29
C CYS A 5 4.46 -54.69 14.50
N ILE A 6 5.24 -53.94 15.28
CA ILE A 6 5.15 -52.48 15.29
C ILE A 6 5.82 -52.00 14.00
N ARG A 7 5.02 -51.58 13.02
CA ARG A 7 5.52 -50.96 11.79
C ARG A 7 6.14 -49.61 12.16
N ALA A 8 7.46 -49.53 12.11
CA ALA A 8 8.18 -48.26 12.12
C ALA A 8 7.77 -47.48 10.85
N ALA A 9 6.83 -46.54 10.99
CA ALA A 9 6.58 -45.56 9.95
C ALA A 9 7.87 -44.77 9.74
N SER A 10 8.44 -44.90 8.54
CA SER A 10 9.71 -44.28 8.16
C SER A 10 9.68 -42.79 8.46
N VAL A 11 10.63 -42.31 9.26
CA VAL A 11 10.85 -40.88 9.58
C VAL A 11 10.88 -40.03 8.29
N ARG A 12 11.34 -40.61 7.17
CA ARG A 12 11.37 -39.96 5.85
C ARG A 12 9.98 -39.59 5.32
N THR A 13 8.95 -40.41 5.57
CA THR A 13 7.58 -40.12 5.11
C THR A 13 6.91 -39.04 5.95
N LEU A 14 7.28 -38.91 7.22
CA LEU A 14 6.77 -37.86 8.11
C LEU A 14 7.41 -36.51 7.77
N VAL A 15 8.72 -36.49 7.51
CA VAL A 15 9.45 -35.29 7.06
C VAL A 15 8.97 -34.83 5.69
N ALA A 16 8.77 -35.73 4.74
CA ALA A 16 8.25 -35.37 3.40
C ALA A 16 6.84 -34.76 3.46
N ARG A 17 5.97 -35.27 4.34
CA ARG A 17 4.62 -34.70 4.55
C ARG A 17 4.67 -33.33 5.25
N PHE A 18 5.57 -33.16 6.22
CA PHE A 18 5.79 -31.87 6.87
C PHE A 18 6.36 -30.83 5.90
N CYS A 19 7.30 -31.21 5.03
CA CYS A 19 7.83 -30.36 3.98
C CYS A 19 6.78 -30.01 2.91
N CYS A 20 5.93 -30.95 2.47
CA CYS A 20 4.83 -30.64 1.54
C CYS A 20 3.78 -29.72 2.18
N ALA A 21 3.48 -29.90 3.48
CA ALA A 21 2.60 -28.98 4.19
C ALA A 21 3.24 -27.58 4.34
N LEU A 22 4.56 -27.50 4.56
CA LEU A 22 5.28 -26.22 4.62
C LEU A 22 5.30 -25.50 3.26
N VAL A 23 5.43 -26.25 2.16
CA VAL A 23 5.39 -25.69 0.79
C VAL A 23 3.98 -25.19 0.43
N LEU A 24 2.92 -25.81 0.96
CA LEU A 24 1.53 -25.36 0.76
C LEU A 24 1.16 -24.11 1.58
N VAL A 25 1.89 -23.79 2.65
CA VAL A 25 1.64 -22.60 3.49
C VAL A 25 2.25 -21.32 2.88
N VAL A 26 3.09 -21.44 1.84
CA VAL A 26 3.62 -20.27 1.10
C VAL A 26 2.73 -19.94 -0.10
N SER A 27 1.42 -19.82 0.13
CA SER A 27 0.57 -18.95 -0.70
C SER A 27 0.48 -17.61 0.02
N VAL A 28 1.61 -16.92 0.10
CA VAL A 28 1.64 -15.50 0.50
C VAL A 28 0.84 -14.76 -0.58
N GLY A 29 -0.17 -14.02 -0.14
CA GLY A 29 -1.29 -13.48 -0.93
C GLY A 29 -0.97 -13.05 -2.36
N LEU A 30 -1.93 -13.31 -3.25
CA LEU A 30 -1.92 -12.93 -4.67
C LEU A 30 -2.03 -11.40 -4.83
N GLY A 31 -0.98 -10.68 -4.45
CA GLY A 31 -0.79 -9.30 -4.83
C GLY A 31 -0.58 -9.21 -6.34
N SER A 32 -1.34 -8.36 -7.03
CA SER A 32 -1.13 -8.06 -8.45
C SER A 32 -0.37 -6.75 -8.57
N GLU A 33 0.90 -6.80 -8.98
CA GLU A 33 1.70 -5.61 -9.33
C GLU A 33 1.57 -5.28 -10.83
N LEU A 34 1.43 -3.98 -11.14
CA LEU A 34 1.44 -3.45 -12.49
C LEU A 34 2.27 -2.17 -12.54
N ARG A 35 3.32 -2.17 -13.37
CA ARG A 35 4.14 -0.98 -13.64
C ARG A 35 3.64 -0.28 -14.89
N VAL A 36 3.45 1.03 -14.81
CA VAL A 36 2.90 1.83 -15.89
C VAL A 36 3.76 3.07 -16.08
N ARG A 37 4.27 3.27 -17.31
CA ARG A 37 4.88 4.55 -17.66
C ARG A 37 3.78 5.57 -17.92
N VAL A 38 3.82 6.67 -17.20
CA VAL A 38 2.87 7.77 -17.35
C VAL A 38 3.60 9.06 -17.67
N ARG A 39 2.89 9.99 -18.33
CA ARG A 39 3.35 11.37 -18.43
C ARG A 39 2.63 12.23 -17.40
N LEU A 40 3.39 12.82 -16.49
CA LEU A 40 2.90 13.72 -15.45
C LEU A 40 2.48 15.08 -16.04
N SER A 41 1.85 15.91 -15.20
CA SER A 41 1.37 17.26 -15.58
C SER A 41 2.50 18.21 -15.97
N ASP A 42 3.71 18.02 -15.44
CA ASP A 42 4.94 18.74 -15.80
C ASP A 42 5.55 18.28 -17.14
N GLY A 43 4.97 17.26 -17.78
CA GLY A 43 5.42 16.69 -19.04
C GLY A 43 6.51 15.62 -18.92
N LEU A 44 7.04 15.40 -17.72
CA LEU A 44 8.01 14.34 -17.45
C LEU A 44 7.34 12.96 -17.49
N VAL A 45 8.13 11.95 -17.86
CA VAL A 45 7.69 10.56 -17.89
C VAL A 45 8.24 9.87 -16.65
N THR A 46 7.35 9.26 -15.86
CA THR A 46 7.70 8.50 -14.65
C THR A 46 7.11 7.11 -14.72
N GLU A 47 7.59 6.21 -13.85
CA GLU A 47 6.98 4.90 -13.63
C GLU A 47 6.05 5.00 -12.42
N GLU A 48 4.79 4.64 -12.61
CA GLU A 48 3.81 4.39 -11.56
C GLU A 48 3.78 2.88 -11.27
N VAL A 49 3.92 2.51 -10.00
CA VAL A 49 3.76 1.13 -9.53
C VAL A 49 2.39 1.02 -8.88
N LEU A 50 1.50 0.24 -9.48
CA LEU A 50 0.16 -0.06 -8.97
C LEU A 50 0.19 -1.46 -8.37
N GLU A 51 -0.25 -1.61 -7.13
CA GLU A 51 -0.45 -2.93 -6.53
C GLU A 51 -1.89 -3.08 -6.04
N ALA A 52 -2.43 -4.28 -6.16
CA ALA A 52 -3.73 -4.62 -5.64
C ALA A 52 -3.66 -5.91 -4.80
N ASP A 53 -4.20 -5.85 -3.60
CA ASP A 53 -4.42 -6.99 -2.72
C ASP A 53 -5.93 -7.21 -2.56
N SER A 54 -6.47 -8.17 -3.31
CA SER A 54 -7.90 -8.50 -3.29
C SER A 54 -8.32 -9.21 -2.00
N GLU A 55 -7.40 -9.83 -1.25
CA GLU A 55 -7.73 -10.49 0.01
C GLU A 55 -7.91 -9.48 1.14
N ARG A 56 -7.06 -8.45 1.17
CA ARG A 56 -7.14 -7.34 2.12
C ARG A 56 -8.09 -6.24 1.66
N ASP A 57 -8.60 -6.33 0.43
CA ASP A 57 -9.39 -5.31 -0.25
C ASP A 57 -8.70 -3.94 -0.19
N SER A 58 -7.48 -3.89 -0.72
CA SER A 58 -6.65 -2.69 -0.73
C SER A 58 -5.87 -2.52 -2.03
N ILE A 59 -5.48 -1.28 -2.32
CA ILE A 59 -4.61 -0.92 -3.45
C ILE A 59 -3.50 0.01 -2.98
N SER A 60 -2.37 -0.02 -3.67
CA SER A 60 -1.30 0.98 -3.55
C SER A 60 -0.95 1.58 -4.92
N LEU A 61 -0.50 2.83 -4.90
CA LEU A 61 0.08 3.53 -6.04
C LEU A 61 1.34 4.23 -5.56
N GLU A 62 2.48 3.98 -6.20
CA GLU A 62 3.73 4.68 -5.91
C GLU A 62 4.30 5.32 -7.17
N PHE A 63 4.73 6.58 -7.07
CA PHE A 63 5.39 7.29 -8.15
C PHE A 63 6.28 8.41 -7.64
N LYS A 64 7.26 8.78 -8.48
CA LYS A 64 8.17 9.88 -8.21
C LYS A 64 7.80 11.11 -9.05
N GLN A 65 7.65 12.25 -8.39
CA GLN A 65 7.44 13.55 -9.03
C GLN A 65 8.75 14.11 -9.61
N GLY A 66 8.63 15.11 -10.50
CA GLY A 66 9.77 15.76 -11.15
C GLY A 66 10.75 16.45 -10.19
N ASP A 67 10.27 16.90 -9.04
CA ASP A 67 11.05 17.53 -7.97
C ASP A 67 11.81 16.52 -7.09
N GLY A 68 11.61 15.22 -7.31
CA GLY A 68 12.22 14.16 -6.53
C GLY A 68 11.35 13.59 -5.41
N THR A 69 10.20 14.21 -5.11
CA THR A 69 9.26 13.74 -4.09
C THR A 69 8.69 12.37 -4.47
N LEU A 70 8.80 11.39 -3.57
CA LEU A 70 8.16 10.08 -3.73
C LEU A 70 6.78 10.10 -3.07
N ILE A 71 5.74 9.82 -3.84
CA ILE A 71 4.38 9.72 -3.37
C ILE A 71 3.99 8.24 -3.32
N THR A 72 3.58 7.79 -2.14
CA THR A 72 2.93 6.48 -1.96
C THR A 72 1.50 6.73 -1.49
N PHE A 73 0.53 6.27 -2.27
CA PHE A 73 -0.88 6.28 -1.95
C PHE A 73 -1.34 4.86 -1.62
N LEU A 74 -2.19 4.72 -0.61
CA LEU A 74 -2.84 3.46 -0.27
C LEU A 74 -4.34 3.70 0.00
N ALA A 75 -5.19 2.84 -0.58
CA ALA A 75 -6.60 2.80 -0.27
C ALA A 75 -6.93 1.44 0.38
N ASP A 76 -7.46 1.48 1.60
CA ASP A 76 -8.03 0.35 2.33
C ASP A 76 -9.55 0.46 2.20
N PHE A 77 -10.14 -0.29 1.26
CA PHE A 77 -11.57 -0.23 0.99
C PHE A 77 -12.37 -0.86 2.12
N LYS A 78 -11.80 -1.87 2.80
CA LYS A 78 -12.43 -2.56 3.92
C LYS A 78 -12.67 -1.65 5.12
N GLN A 79 -11.71 -0.75 5.41
CA GLN A 79 -11.81 0.21 6.51
C GLN A 79 -12.28 1.60 6.05
N GLU A 80 -12.52 1.80 4.75
CA GLU A 80 -12.83 3.10 4.16
C GLU A 80 -11.78 4.19 4.51
N VAL A 81 -10.50 3.81 4.48
CA VAL A 81 -9.37 4.71 4.79
C VAL A 81 -8.47 4.85 3.57
N LYS A 82 -8.02 6.08 3.29
CA LYS A 82 -6.96 6.35 2.32
C LYS A 82 -5.80 7.06 2.98
N ILE A 83 -4.59 6.68 2.59
CA ILE A 83 -3.34 7.13 3.20
C ILE A 83 -2.44 7.67 2.11
N PHE A 84 -1.91 8.87 2.30
CA PHE A 84 -0.87 9.44 1.45
C PHE A 84 0.41 9.57 2.27
N ARG A 85 1.50 9.01 1.77
CA ARG A 85 2.85 9.29 2.25
C ARG A 85 3.60 10.07 1.19
N ALA A 86 4.18 11.20 1.58
CA ALA A 86 5.12 11.94 0.74
C ALA A 86 6.51 11.89 1.39
N LEU A 87 7.49 11.35 0.68
CA LEU A 87 8.90 11.46 1.05
C LEU A 87 9.52 12.59 0.24
N ILE A 88 9.85 13.68 0.92
CA ILE A 88 10.41 14.90 0.35
C ILE A 88 11.90 14.93 0.66
N LEU A 89 12.71 15.41 -0.28
CA LEU A 89 14.14 15.61 -0.06
C LEU A 89 14.36 16.66 1.04
N GLY A 90 15.15 16.32 2.05
CA GLY A 90 15.51 17.24 3.12
C GLY A 90 16.69 18.14 2.76
N GLU A 91 16.82 19.25 3.48
CA GLU A 91 17.88 20.23 3.30
C GLU A 91 19.08 19.89 4.19
N LEU A 92 19.99 19.03 3.70
CA LEU A 92 21.20 18.61 4.44
C LEU A 92 22.06 19.80 4.89
N GLU A 93 22.15 20.85 4.07
CA GLU A 93 22.88 22.09 4.39
C GLU A 93 22.32 22.84 5.61
N ARG A 94 21.07 22.53 5.98
CA ARG A 94 20.39 23.07 7.17
C ARG A 94 20.34 22.05 8.31
N GLY A 95 21.07 20.95 8.20
CA GLY A 95 21.11 19.88 9.21
C GLY A 95 19.85 19.01 9.25
N GLN A 96 19.02 19.03 8.19
CA GLN A 96 17.88 18.11 8.08
C GLN A 96 18.37 16.71 7.69
N ASN A 97 17.52 15.71 7.89
CA ASN A 97 17.76 14.36 7.37
C ASN A 97 17.72 14.36 5.82
N GLN A 98 18.21 13.28 5.20
CA GLN A 98 18.19 13.14 3.74
C GLN A 98 16.76 13.25 3.16
N TYR A 99 15.78 12.78 3.91
CA TYR A 99 14.36 12.88 3.55
C TYR A 99 13.52 13.26 4.76
N GLN A 100 12.41 13.93 4.50
CA GLN A 100 11.32 14.17 5.43
C GLN A 100 10.09 13.40 4.95
N ALA A 101 9.46 12.65 5.85
CA ALA A 101 8.24 11.92 5.55
C ALA A 101 7.03 12.66 6.12
N LEU A 102 6.03 12.91 5.27
CA LEU A 102 4.72 13.40 5.66
C LEU A 102 3.70 12.28 5.45
N CYS A 103 2.83 12.02 6.44
CA CYS A 103 1.75 11.05 6.30
C CYS A 103 0.39 11.73 6.52
N PHE A 104 -0.55 11.46 5.62
CA PHE A 104 -1.91 11.99 5.65
C PHE A 104 -2.89 10.83 5.66
N ILE A 105 -3.86 10.86 6.58
CA ILE A 105 -4.90 9.83 6.69
C ILE A 105 -6.25 10.53 6.49
N LEU A 106 -7.01 10.03 5.53
CA LEU A 106 -8.33 10.54 5.19
C LEU A 106 -9.33 9.40 5.08
N ARG A 107 -10.62 9.75 5.15
CA ARG A 107 -11.68 8.84 4.75
C ARG A 107 -11.64 8.61 3.24
N LEU A 108 -11.77 7.36 2.83
CA LEU A 108 -11.97 6.99 1.43
C LEU A 108 -13.46 7.14 1.07
N SER A 109 -13.74 7.94 0.04
CA SER A 109 -15.12 8.10 -0.46
C SER A 109 -15.47 6.99 -1.44
N ARG A 110 -16.77 6.64 -1.52
CA ARG A 110 -17.25 5.67 -2.52
C ARG A 110 -16.98 6.20 -3.93
N ASN A 111 -16.57 5.30 -4.82
CA ASN A 111 -16.32 5.57 -6.24
C ASN A 111 -15.25 6.66 -6.50
N GLU A 112 -14.39 6.94 -5.52
CA GLU A 112 -13.29 7.88 -5.70
C GLU A 112 -12.21 7.27 -6.61
N ILE A 113 -11.93 5.97 -6.45
CA ILE A 113 -10.84 5.22 -7.09
C ILE A 113 -11.33 3.82 -7.51
N ILE A 114 -10.68 3.22 -8.50
CA ILE A 114 -10.94 1.85 -8.96
C ILE A 114 -10.76 0.83 -7.82
N PRO A 115 -11.73 -0.06 -7.57
CA PRO A 115 -11.64 -1.08 -6.51
C PRO A 115 -10.50 -2.08 -6.72
N SER A 116 -10.07 -2.73 -5.64
CA SER A 116 -8.98 -3.71 -5.60
C SER A 116 -9.15 -4.84 -6.64
N GLU A 117 -10.35 -5.44 -6.75
CA GLU A 117 -10.63 -6.49 -7.72
C GLU A 117 -10.46 -6.03 -9.17
N SER A 118 -10.81 -4.77 -9.46
CA SER A 118 -10.68 -4.19 -10.80
C SER A 118 -9.22 -3.91 -11.11
N MET A 119 -8.48 -3.33 -10.15
CA MET A 119 -7.05 -3.06 -10.30
C MET A 119 -6.24 -4.35 -10.47
N ALA A 120 -6.57 -5.41 -9.73
CA ALA A 120 -5.88 -6.70 -9.81
C ALA A 120 -5.99 -7.39 -11.19
N ARG A 121 -6.98 -6.99 -11.99
CA ARG A 121 -7.19 -7.50 -13.35
C ARG A 121 -6.57 -6.62 -14.43
N LEU A 122 -6.07 -5.43 -14.09
CA LEU A 122 -5.42 -4.55 -15.05
C LEU A 122 -4.17 -5.21 -15.63
N ARG A 123 -4.05 -5.19 -16.96
CA ARG A 123 -2.89 -5.72 -17.68
C ARG A 123 -2.52 -4.78 -18.81
N GLN A 124 -1.23 -4.60 -19.04
CA GLN A 124 -0.75 -3.82 -20.16
C GLN A 124 -0.51 -4.71 -21.38
N LYS A 125 -1.17 -4.39 -22.50
CA LYS A 125 -0.87 -5.04 -23.79
C LYS A 125 0.53 -4.69 -24.31
N ASN A 126 1.00 -3.48 -24.03
CA ASN A 126 2.35 -3.01 -24.38
C ASN A 126 3.00 -2.33 -23.16
N PRO A 127 3.99 -2.97 -22.49
CA PRO A 127 4.71 -2.39 -21.36
C PRO A 127 5.46 -1.10 -21.67
N GLN A 128 5.79 -0.87 -22.94
CA GLN A 128 6.49 0.32 -23.40
C GLN A 128 5.52 1.46 -23.78
N SER A 129 4.21 1.29 -23.62
CA SER A 129 3.28 2.40 -23.87
C SER A 129 3.39 3.44 -22.75
N ILE A 130 3.56 4.71 -23.13
CA ILE A 130 3.41 5.84 -22.20
C ILE A 130 1.91 6.18 -22.15
N ARG A 131 1.32 6.09 -20.96
CA ARG A 131 -0.09 6.38 -20.72
C ARG A 131 -0.29 7.86 -20.39
N LEU A 132 -1.42 8.37 -20.83
CA LEU A 132 -1.93 9.69 -20.51
C LEU A 132 -3.25 9.50 -19.76
N ALA A 133 -3.49 10.33 -18.76
CA ALA A 133 -4.78 10.35 -18.08
C ALA A 133 -5.89 10.64 -19.10
N GLU A 134 -6.92 9.79 -19.11
CA GLU A 134 -8.10 9.95 -19.98
C GLU A 134 -8.88 11.20 -19.58
N GLU A 135 -9.03 11.41 -18.27
CA GLU A 135 -9.62 12.60 -17.67
C GLU A 135 -8.55 13.41 -16.94
N ARG A 136 -8.47 14.71 -17.21
CA ARG A 136 -7.65 15.64 -16.43
C ARG A 136 -8.50 16.29 -15.35
N ARG A 137 -8.47 15.71 -14.16
CA ARG A 137 -9.08 16.32 -12.97
C ARG A 137 -8.25 17.54 -12.53
N GLY A 138 -8.95 18.56 -12.04
CA GLY A 138 -8.31 19.75 -11.47
C GLY A 138 -7.59 19.44 -10.16
N LEU A 139 -6.85 20.43 -9.65
CA LEU A 139 -6.12 20.31 -8.39
C LEU A 139 -7.10 20.31 -7.22
N GLU A 140 -7.13 19.22 -6.45
CA GLU A 140 -7.92 19.13 -5.21
C GLU A 140 -7.10 19.69 -4.04
N GLN A 141 -7.68 20.62 -3.28
CA GLN A 141 -7.06 21.19 -2.10
C GLN A 141 -7.68 20.59 -0.85
N LEU A 142 -6.85 19.95 -0.04
CA LEU A 142 -7.25 19.35 1.24
C LEU A 142 -6.53 20.07 2.37
N THR A 143 -7.29 20.63 3.31
CA THR A 143 -6.73 21.26 4.52
C THR A 143 -6.73 20.27 5.66
N MET A 144 -5.54 19.93 6.16
CA MET A 144 -5.39 19.10 7.34
C MET A 144 -5.52 19.96 8.59
N THR A 145 -6.52 19.67 9.42
CA THR A 145 -6.87 20.50 10.58
C THR A 145 -6.44 19.87 11.91
N THR A 146 -6.13 18.57 11.91
CA THR A 146 -5.80 17.81 13.11
C THR A 146 -4.59 16.91 12.90
N VAL A 147 -3.84 16.67 13.99
CA VAL A 147 -2.76 15.69 14.05
C VAL A 147 -3.27 14.43 14.75
N ALA A 148 -3.06 13.27 14.12
CA ALA A 148 -3.39 11.97 14.64
C ALA A 148 -2.18 11.33 15.36
N ASN A 149 -2.44 10.62 16.44
CA ASN A 149 -1.41 9.83 17.11
C ASN A 149 -1.27 8.46 16.44
N LEU A 150 -0.06 8.07 16.02
CA LEU A 150 0.20 6.79 15.37
C LEU A 150 -0.36 5.59 16.14
N SER A 151 -0.20 5.57 17.47
CA SER A 151 -0.66 4.51 18.38
C SER A 151 -2.18 4.41 18.52
N ARG A 152 -2.93 5.40 18.04
CA ARG A 152 -4.40 5.32 17.92
C ARG A 152 -4.81 5.11 16.48
N ALA A 153 -4.15 5.78 15.55
CA ALA A 153 -4.47 5.73 14.12
C ALA A 153 -4.34 4.32 13.53
N TRP A 154 -3.35 3.51 13.94
CA TRP A 154 -3.22 2.12 13.45
C TRP A 154 -4.41 1.21 13.76
N GLN A 155 -5.31 1.60 14.66
CA GLN A 155 -6.56 0.89 14.91
C GLN A 155 -7.59 1.07 13.79
N LEU A 156 -7.47 2.15 13.01
CA LEU A 156 -8.35 2.43 11.86
C LEU A 156 -8.03 1.51 10.68
N SER A 157 -6.74 1.29 10.42
CA SER A 157 -6.27 0.39 9.38
C SER A 157 -4.89 -0.13 9.73
N SER A 158 -4.67 -1.43 9.51
CA SER A 158 -3.37 -2.07 9.78
C SER A 158 -2.25 -1.50 8.90
N HIS A 159 -2.58 -0.90 7.74
CA HIS A 159 -1.63 -0.32 6.81
C HIS A 159 -0.98 0.97 7.34
N ILE A 160 -1.65 1.70 8.24
CA ILE A 160 -1.17 2.98 8.78
C ILE A 160 0.18 2.83 9.48
N ARG A 161 0.41 1.71 10.17
CA ARG A 161 1.67 1.49 10.90
C ARG A 161 2.86 1.52 9.96
N ASN A 162 2.77 0.83 8.82
CA ASN A 162 3.86 0.73 7.86
C ASN A 162 3.95 1.99 6.99
N MET A 163 2.81 2.55 6.60
CA MET A 163 2.75 3.76 5.77
C MET A 163 3.25 5.01 6.49
N CYS A 164 3.01 5.13 7.79
CA CYS A 164 3.28 6.37 8.53
C CYS A 164 4.43 6.27 9.54
N SER A 165 5.14 5.14 9.67
CA SER A 165 6.20 4.99 10.67
C SER A 165 7.38 5.96 10.48
N GLU A 166 7.64 6.39 9.25
CA GLU A 166 8.71 7.33 8.92
C GLU A 166 8.34 8.80 9.17
N ALA A 167 7.03 9.09 9.25
CA ALA A 167 6.51 10.44 9.53
C ALA A 167 6.58 10.75 11.03
N GLN A 168 7.80 10.94 11.52
CA GLN A 168 8.10 11.09 12.95
C GLN A 168 7.55 12.38 13.55
N GLU A 169 7.39 13.44 12.74
CA GLU A 169 6.92 14.74 13.21
C GLU A 169 5.43 14.71 13.56
N ALA A 170 4.61 14.30 12.60
CA ALA A 170 3.16 14.28 12.72
C ALA A 170 2.51 13.42 11.64
N ILE A 171 1.32 12.92 11.96
CA ILE A 171 0.40 12.31 11.01
C ILE A 171 -0.80 13.24 10.91
N TYR A 172 -1.15 13.65 9.71
CA TYR A 172 -2.13 14.69 9.47
C TYR A 172 -3.48 14.12 9.04
N THR A 173 -4.57 14.72 9.50
CA THR A 173 -5.94 14.33 9.13
C THR A 173 -6.89 15.52 9.21
N ARG A 174 -8.18 15.31 8.89
CA ARG A 174 -9.23 16.32 8.96
C ARG A 174 -10.17 16.05 10.12
N ASP A 175 -10.69 17.11 10.74
CA ASP A 175 -11.66 17.02 11.83
C ASP A 175 -12.93 16.28 11.39
N ALA A 176 -13.34 16.46 10.13
CA ALA A 176 -14.49 15.78 9.55
C ALA A 176 -14.28 14.27 9.47
N ASP A 177 -13.06 13.81 9.17
CA ASP A 177 -12.74 12.38 9.09
C ASP A 177 -12.65 11.77 10.50
N VAL A 178 -12.07 12.48 11.46
CA VAL A 178 -12.05 12.07 12.87
C VAL A 178 -13.47 11.91 13.41
N LYS A 179 -14.36 12.87 13.14
CA LYS A 179 -15.78 12.77 13.54
C LYS A 179 -16.47 11.57 12.91
N TYR A 180 -16.11 11.19 11.69
CA TYR A 180 -16.67 10.01 11.03
C TYR A 180 -16.26 8.71 11.73
N TRP A 181 -15.00 8.59 12.17
CA TRP A 181 -14.49 7.37 12.82
C TRP A 181 -14.85 7.24 14.31
N LEU A 182 -15.25 8.33 14.97
CA LEU A 182 -15.61 8.33 16.39
C LEU A 182 -17.11 8.07 16.66
N VAL A 183 -17.93 7.99 15.61
CA VAL A 183 -19.37 7.71 15.68
C VAL A 183 -19.62 6.22 15.40
#